data_AF-A0A1L6TBQ6-F1
#
_entry.id   AF-A0A1L6TBQ6-F1
#
_cell.length_a   1.000
_cell.length_b   1.000
_cell.length_c   1.000
_cell.angle_alpha   90.00
_cell.angle_beta   90.00
_cell.angle_gamma   90.00
#
_symmetry.space_group_name_H-M   'P 1'
#
loop_
_entity.id
_entity.type
_entity.pdbx_description
1 polymer ?
#
loop_
_entity_poly.entity_id
_entity_poly.type
_entity_poly.pdbx_seq_one_letter_code
_entity_poly.pdbx_strand_id
1 'polypeptide(L)'
;MWNWQLQEWPHFRWDHSKLQRAESLFLEGAGVITGASKHIAVEDQQLLTVELVGAEALNTSEIEGERPPSSEVQHSVESSYSYR
;
A
#
# COMPACT_ATOMS: atom_id res chain seq x y z
N MET A 1 20.21 18.27 7.44
CA MET A 1 19.38 19.39 6.94
C MET A 1 18.05 18.79 6.53
N TRP A 2 16.96 19.31 7.07
CA TRP A 2 15.61 18.85 6.77
C TRP A 2 14.98 19.71 5.66
N ASN A 3 14.03 19.16 4.91
CA ASN A 3 13.36 19.88 3.81
C ASN A 3 12.69 21.19 4.28
N TRP A 4 12.15 21.23 5.50
CA TRP A 4 11.51 22.42 6.10
C TRP A 4 12.51 23.52 6.48
N GLN A 5 13.82 23.24 6.44
CA GLN A 5 14.87 24.23 6.69
C GLN A 5 15.32 24.96 5.42
N LEU A 6 14.82 24.55 4.25
CA LEU A 6 15.18 25.16 2.98
C LEU A 6 14.43 26.49 2.80
N GLN A 7 15.14 27.51 2.32
CA GLN A 7 14.57 28.85 2.08
C GLN A 7 13.40 28.84 1.10
N GLU A 8 13.43 27.92 0.14
CA GLU A 8 12.41 27.76 -0.89
C GLU A 8 11.15 27.03 -0.37
N TRP A 9 11.14 26.53 0.87
CA TRP A 9 9.97 25.86 1.43
C TRP A 9 8.75 26.82 1.50
N PRO A 10 7.54 26.38 1.12
CA PRO A 10 7.12 25.03 0.72
C PRO A 10 7.23 24.75 -0.79
N HIS A 11 7.81 25.66 -1.58
CA HIS A 11 7.97 25.54 -3.03
C HIS A 11 9.10 24.55 -3.39
N PHE A 12 8.83 23.28 -3.14
CA PHE A 12 9.74 22.18 -3.41
C PHE A 12 10.14 22.13 -4.89
N ARG A 13 11.44 21.97 -5.15
CA ARG A 13 11.99 21.75 -6.48
C ARG A 13 12.74 20.42 -6.48
N TRP A 14 12.52 19.62 -7.51
CA TRP A 14 13.21 18.36 -7.68
C TRP A 14 13.57 18.13 -9.15
N ASP A 15 14.50 17.20 -9.34
CA ASP A 15 15.01 16.81 -10.64
C ASP A 15 14.34 15.49 -11.05
N HIS A 16 13.43 15.58 -12.02
CA HIS A 16 12.69 14.44 -12.56
C HIS A 16 13.58 13.30 -13.05
N SER A 17 14.77 13.63 -13.58
CA SER A 17 15.70 12.62 -14.11
C SER A 17 16.17 11.63 -13.03
N LYS A 18 16.13 12.04 -11.75
CA LYS A 18 16.54 11.19 -10.61
C LYS A 18 15.57 10.05 -10.33
N LEU A 19 14.29 10.19 -10.69
CA LEU A 19 13.27 9.16 -10.45
C LEU A 19 12.89 8.38 -11.71
N GLN A 20 13.22 8.88 -12.91
CA GLN A 20 12.75 8.32 -14.17
C GLN A 20 12.94 6.79 -14.31
N ARG A 21 14.09 6.26 -13.87
CA ARG A 21 14.34 4.81 -13.89
C ARG A 21 13.45 4.06 -12.90
N ALA A 22 13.31 4.57 -11.68
CA ALA A 22 12.48 3.95 -10.65
C ALA A 22 11.00 3.98 -11.05
N GLU A 23 10.53 5.11 -11.61
CA GLU A 23 9.19 5.25 -12.15
C GLU A 23 8.93 4.25 -13.29
N SER A 24 9.88 4.07 -14.21
CA SER A 24 9.75 3.10 -15.31
C SER A 24 9.59 1.67 -14.79
N LEU A 25 10.41 1.27 -13.81
CA LEU A 25 10.32 -0.06 -13.19
C LEU A 25 9.03 -0.23 -12.39
N PHE A 26 8.61 0.81 -11.68
CA PHE A 26 7.34 0.81 -10.95
C PHE A 26 6.15 0.61 -11.90
N LEU A 27 6.12 1.34 -13.02
CA LEU A 27 5.04 1.22 -14.02
C LEU A 27 5.02 -0.17 -14.67
N GLU A 28 6.18 -0.73 -14.99
CA GLU A 28 6.29 -2.10 -15.50
C GLU A 28 5.71 -3.11 -14.51
N GLY A 29 6.14 -3.05 -13.24
CA GLY A 29 5.64 -3.94 -12.19
C GLY A 29 4.15 -3.77 -11.93
N ALA A 30 3.65 -2.54 -11.88
CA ALA A 30 2.23 -2.24 -11.72
C ALA A 30 1.40 -2.80 -12.88
N GLY A 31 1.93 -2.75 -14.11
CA GLY A 31 1.31 -3.35 -15.29
C GLY A 31 1.21 -4.88 -15.18
N VAL A 32 2.28 -5.54 -14.73
CA VAL A 32 2.30 -7.00 -14.51
C VAL A 32 1.28 -7.40 -13.46
N ILE A 33 1.27 -6.73 -12.30
CA ILE A 33 0.32 -7.00 -11.21
C ILE A 33 -1.12 -6.80 -11.70
N THR A 34 -1.40 -5.67 -12.35
CA THR A 34 -2.74 -5.37 -12.90
C THR A 34 -3.19 -6.42 -13.90
N GLY A 35 -2.28 -6.90 -14.76
CA GLY A 35 -2.56 -7.98 -15.70
C GLY A 35 -2.86 -9.30 -14.99
N ALA A 36 -2.02 -9.70 -14.05
CA ALA A 36 -2.19 -10.92 -13.27
C ALA A 36 -3.49 -10.92 -12.46
N SER A 37 -3.84 -9.81 -11.83
CA SER A 37 -5.05 -9.68 -11.02
C SER A 37 -6.35 -9.94 -11.80
N LYS A 38 -6.36 -9.70 -13.12
CA LYS A 38 -7.53 -9.97 -13.98
C LYS A 38 -7.84 -11.47 -14.13
N HIS A 39 -6.89 -12.33 -13.79
CA HIS A 39 -7.02 -13.79 -13.90
C HIS A 39 -7.32 -14.46 -12.56
N ILE A 40 -7.51 -13.70 -11.49
CA ILE A 40 -7.89 -14.21 -10.17
C ILE A 40 -9.37 -14.60 -10.20
N ALA A 41 -9.67 -15.83 -9.80
CA ALA A 41 -11.03 -16.35 -9.74
C ALA A 41 -11.88 -15.52 -8.77
N VAL A 42 -13.17 -15.35 -9.08
CA VAL A 42 -14.06 -14.45 -8.31
C VAL A 42 -14.18 -14.92 -6.85
N GLU A 43 -14.21 -16.23 -6.65
CA GLU A 43 -14.21 -16.89 -5.35
C GLU A 43 -12.97 -16.56 -4.49
N ASP A 44 -11.82 -16.27 -5.11
CA ASP A 44 -10.57 -15.98 -4.40
C ASP A 44 -10.38 -14.48 -4.12
N GLN A 45 -11.09 -13.61 -4.85
CA GLN A 45 -10.90 -12.15 -4.76
C GLN A 45 -11.23 -11.59 -3.39
N GLN A 46 -12.27 -12.10 -2.73
CA GLN A 46 -12.67 -11.62 -1.41
C GLN A 46 -11.62 -11.99 -0.36
N LEU A 47 -11.17 -13.25 -0.34
CA LEU A 47 -10.14 -13.70 0.61
C LEU A 47 -8.84 -12.89 0.43
N LEU A 48 -8.39 -12.74 -0.83
CA LEU A 48 -7.20 -11.95 -1.13
C LEU A 48 -7.34 -10.49 -0.69
N THR A 49 -8.52 -9.89 -0.89
CA THR A 49 -8.77 -8.51 -0.46
C THR A 49 -8.65 -8.37 1.05
N VAL A 50 -9.23 -9.31 1.81
CA VAL A 50 -9.15 -9.30 3.27
C VAL A 50 -7.69 -9.46 3.72
N GLU A 51 -6.93 -10.41 3.16
CA GLU A 51 -5.52 -10.61 3.49
C GLU A 51 -4.67 -9.36 3.23
N LEU A 52 -4.84 -8.72 2.06
CA LEU A 52 -4.09 -7.51 1.70
C LEU A 52 -4.40 -6.34 2.64
N VAL A 53 -5.68 -6.12 2.96
CA VAL A 53 -6.09 -5.04 3.87
C VAL A 53 -5.65 -5.32 5.30
N GLY A 54 -5.72 -6.57 5.75
CA GLY A 54 -5.26 -6.97 7.08
C GLY A 54 -3.75 -6.78 7.24
N ALA A 55 -2.96 -7.16 6.23
CA ALA A 55 -1.52 -6.94 6.21
C ALA A 55 -1.17 -5.45 6.26
N GLU A 56 -1.89 -4.60 5.50
CA GLU A 56 -1.65 -3.16 5.50
C GLU A 56 -2.02 -2.49 6.83
N ALA A 57 -3.12 -2.94 7.46
CA ALA A 57 -3.51 -2.47 8.79
C ALA A 57 -2.45 -2.80 9.84
N LEU A 58 -1.86 -4.01 9.80
CA LEU A 58 -0.75 -4.37 10.69
C LEU A 58 0.47 -3.47 10.49
N ASN A 59 0.89 -3.27 9.24
CA ASN A 59 2.06 -2.44 8.92
C ASN A 59 1.84 -0.97 9.36
N THR A 60 0.64 -0.44 9.15
CA THR A 60 0.27 0.92 9.60
C THR A 60 0.27 1.02 11.13
N SER A 61 -0.32 0.05 11.83
CA SER A 61 -0.29 0.00 13.29
C SER A 61 1.13 -0.01 13.84
N GLU A 62 2.05 -0.75 13.20
CA GLU A 62 3.46 -0.79 13.64
C GLU A 62 4.16 0.56 13.52
N ILE A 63 3.84 1.36 12.49
CA ILE A 63 4.36 2.73 12.33
C ILE A 63 3.89 3.63 13.48
N GLU A 64 2.65 3.45 13.94
CA GLU A 64 2.06 4.18 15.08
C GLU A 64 2.47 3.61 16.45
N GLY A 65 3.25 2.52 16.49
CA GLY A 65 3.74 1.86 17.70
C GLY A 65 2.78 0.83 18.30
N GLU A 66 1.70 0.51 17.60
CA GLU A 66 0.74 -0.54 17.96
C GLU A 66 1.16 -1.89 17.36
N ARG A 67 0.93 -2.99 18.10
CA ARG A 67 1.22 -4.36 17.63
C ARG A 67 0.06 -5.31 17.97
N PRO A 68 -1.09 -5.14 17.31
CA PRO A 68 -2.22 -6.03 17.52
C PRO A 68 -1.91 -7.44 16.96
N PRO A 69 -2.51 -8.50 17.51
CA PRO A 69 -2.39 -9.84 16.93
C PRO A 69 -2.97 -9.87 15.51
N SER A 70 -2.25 -10.50 14.57
CA SER A 70 -2.68 -10.60 13.17
C SER A 70 -4.07 -11.22 13.01
N SER A 71 -4.43 -12.17 13.87
CA SER A 71 -5.77 -12.78 13.87
C SER A 71 -6.87 -11.78 14.22
N GLU A 72 -6.64 -10.85 15.16
CA GLU A 72 -7.66 -9.86 15.54
C GLU A 72 -7.89 -8.84 14.41
N VAL A 73 -6.82 -8.41 13.75
CA VAL A 73 -6.90 -7.53 12.58
C VAL A 73 -7.63 -8.23 11.44
N GLN A 74 -7.29 -9.49 11.16
CA GLN A 74 -7.94 -10.28 10.12
C GLN A 74 -9.45 -10.41 10.36
N HIS A 75 -9.87 -10.80 11.57
CA HIS A 75 -11.28 -10.94 11.91
C HIS A 75 -12.05 -9.61 11.82
N SER A 76 -11.40 -8.51 12.21
CA SER A 76 -11.97 -7.16 12.09
C SER A 76 -12.23 -6.78 10.63
N VAL A 77 -11.24 -7.03 9.75
CA VAL A 77 -11.36 -6.79 8.30
C VAL A 77 -12.42 -7.70 7.68
N GLU A 78 -12.41 -9.01 7.96
CA GLU A 78 -13.42 -9.97 7.47
C GLU A 78 -14.85 -9.56 7.86
N SER A 79 -15.03 -9.13 9.11
CA SER A 79 -16.31 -8.63 9.60
C SER A 79 -16.75 -7.42 8.78
N SER A 80 -15.86 -6.45 8.52
CA SER A 80 -16.21 -5.24 7.76
C SER A 80 -16.71 -5.52 6.33
N TYR A 81 -16.20 -6.58 5.69
CA TYR A 81 -16.65 -7.03 4.36
C TYR A 81 -17.93 -7.86 4.42
N SER A 82 -18.20 -8.53 5.54
CA SER A 82 -19.43 -9.31 5.73
C SER A 82 -20.67 -8.42 5.94
N TYR A 83 -20.48 -7.15 6.30
CA TYR A 83 -21.55 -6.15 6.47
C TYR A 83 -21.77 -5.25 5.24
N ARG A 84 -21.06 -5.50 4.12
CA ARG A 84 -21.22 -4.79 2.84
C ARG A 84 -22.00 -5.62 1.83
#